data_AF-A0AAD9ZS67-F1
#
_entry.id   AF-A0AAD9ZS67-F1
#
_cell.length_a   1.000
_cell.length_b   1.000
_cell.length_c   1.000
_cell.angle_alpha   90.00
_cell.angle_beta   90.00
_cell.angle_gamma   90.00
#
_symmetry.space_group_name_H-M   'P 1'
#
loop_
_entity.id
_entity.type
_entity.pdbx_description
1 polymer ?
#
loop_
_entity_poly.entity_id
_entity_poly.type
_entity_poly.pdbx_seq_one_letter_code
_entity_poly.pdbx_strand_id
1 'polypeptide(L)' 'GIVHYDIEPDNILLVPRNDHGFVAKLEDFRLAKNMFFEVESPYLRGSCPYMTSEL' A
#
# COMPACT_ATOMS: atom_id res chain seq x y z
N GLY A 1 7.77 1.38 12.08
CA GLY A 1 6.62 1.78 11.27
C GLY A 1 6.37 0.70 10.24
N ILE A 2 5.21 0.69 9.60
CA ILE A 2 4.91 -0.23 8.49
C ILE A 2 4.91 0.57 7.19
N VAL A 3 5.62 0.07 6.18
CA VAL A 3 5.61 0.62 4.81
C VAL A 3 4.90 -0.37 3.91
N HIS A 4 3.89 0.06 3.14
CA HIS A 4 3.01 -0.83 2.35
C HIS A 4 3.62 -1.29 1.01
N TYR A 5 4.38 -0.42 0.35
CA TYR A 5 4.98 -0.61 -0.98
C TYR A 5 4.04 -0.79 -2.18
N ASP A 6 2.75 -1.10 -1.96
CA ASP A 6 1.80 -1.43 -3.04
C ASP A 6 0.49 -0.61 -2.96
N ILE A 7 0.59 0.71 -2.80
CA ILE A 7 -0.60 1.58 -2.74
C ILE A 7 -1.06 1.88 -4.16
N GLU A 8 -2.20 1.31 -4.54
CA GLU A 8 -2.86 1.52 -5.82
C GLU A 8 -4.39 1.40 -5.68
N PRO A 9 -5.21 1.86 -6.66
CA PRO A 9 -6.66 1.81 -6.57
C PRO A 9 -7.22 0.41 -6.27
N ASP A 10 -6.62 -0.64 -6.83
CA ASP A 10 -7.06 -2.02 -6.63
C ASP A 10 -6.89 -2.50 -5.18
N ASN A 11 -5.96 -1.89 -4.44
CA ASN A 11 -5.66 -2.18 -3.03
C ASN A 11 -6.36 -1.20 -2.06
N ILE A 12 -7.30 -0.38 -2.54
CA ILE A 12 -8.13 0.52 -1.73
C ILE A 12 -9.58 0.06 -1.79
N LEU A 13 -10.06 -0.55 -0.70
CA LEU A 13 -11.44 -0.94 -0.55
C LEU A 13 -12.32 0.24 -0.15
N LEU A 14 -13.47 0.38 -0.81
CA LEU A 14 -14.52 1.32 -0.42
C LEU A 14 -15.62 0.59 0.38
N VAL A 15 -15.70 0.88 1.67
CA VAL A 15 -16.73 0.32 2.55
C VAL A 15 -17.88 1.32 2.70
N PRO A 16 -19.12 0.97 2.34
CA PRO A 16 -20.26 1.86 2.47
C PRO A 16 -20.54 2.18 3.95
N ARG A 17 -20.97 3.41 4.21
CA ARG A 17 -21.43 3.89 5.51
C ARG A 17 -22.94 4.10 5.52
N ASN A 18 -23.47 4.21 6.74
CA ASN A 18 -24.90 4.48 6.97
C ASN A 18 -25.36 5.87 6.46
N ASP A 19 -24.44 6.79 6.18
CA ASP A 19 -24.71 8.16 5.72
C ASP A 19 -24.52 8.33 4.21
N HIS A 20 -24.65 7.25 3.43
CA HIS A 20 -24.44 7.22 1.97
C HIS A 20 -23.01 7.59 1.52
N GLY A 21 -22.06 7.73 2.46
CA GLY A 21 -20.65 7.89 2.18
C GLY A 21 -19.90 6.57 2.10
N PHE A 22 -18.59 6.65 1.81
CA PHE A 22 -17.67 5.52 1.82
C PHE A 22 -16.49 5.78 2.75
N VAL A 23 -15.93 4.71 3.33
CA VAL A 23 -14.63 4.73 4.01
C VAL A 23 -13.65 3.93 3.18
N ALA A 24 -12.55 4.58 2.80
CA ALA A 24 -11.42 3.90 2.18
C ALA A 24 -10.65 3.09 3.24
N LYS A 25 -10.32 1.84 2.91
CA LYS A 25 -9.43 0.97 3.69
C LYS A 25 -8.35 0.41 2.78
N LEU A 26 -7.12 0.37 3.28
CA LEU A 26 -6.02 -0.30 2.57
C LEU A 26 -6.14 -1.82 2.73
N GLU A 27 -5.84 -2.54 1.65
CA GLU A 27 -5.71 -3.99 1.60
C GLU A 27 -4.37 -4.35 0.91
N ASP A 28 -4.02 -5.64 0.92
CA ASP A 28 -2.84 -6.23 0.31
C ASP A 28 -1.49 -5.77 0.89
N PHE A 29 -1.28 -6.12 2.16
CA PHE A 29 -0.02 -5.90 2.87
C PHE A 29 1.06 -6.94 2.54
N ARG A 30 0.95 -7.70 1.44
CA ARG A 30 1.91 -8.78 1.12
C ARG A 30 3.33 -8.26 0.88
N LEU A 31 3.46 -7.02 0.40
CA LEU A 31 4.74 -6.37 0.15
C LEU A 31 5.19 -5.50 1.32
N ALA A 32 4.36 -5.38 2.36
CA ALA A 32 4.61 -4.49 3.47
C ALA A 32 5.82 -4.94 4.29
N LYS A 33 6.53 -3.98 4.87
CA LYS A 33 7.69 -4.23 5.74
C LYS A 33 7.60 -3.46 7.04
N ASN A 34 8.17 -4.04 8.09
CA ASN A 34 8.41 -3.30 9.32
C ASN A 34 9.77 -2.56 9.28
N MET A 35 9.72 -1.24 9.22
CA MET A 35 10.89 -0.35 9.14
C MET A 35 11.88 -0.50 10.31
N PHE A 36 11.46 -1.08 11.44
CA PHE A 36 12.33 -1.25 12.61
C PHE A 36 13.00 -2.61 12.69
N PHE A 37 12.50 -3.61 11.97
CA PHE A 37 12.99 -4.99 12.07
C PHE A 37 13.52 -5.55 10.75
N GLU A 38 13.16 -4.94 9.62
CA GLU A 38 13.54 -5.42 8.30
C GLU A 38 14.57 -4.50 7.64
N VAL A 39 15.59 -5.11 7.04
CA VAL A 39 16.59 -4.42 6.24
C VAL A 39 15.95 -3.96 4.93
N GLU A 40 16.24 -2.72 4.52
CA GLU A 40 15.87 -2.25 3.18
C GLU A 40 16.47 -3.17 2.12
N SER A 41 15.63 -3.57 1.18
CA SER A 41 16.04 -4.46 0.10
C SER A 41 16.12 -3.64 -1.18
N PRO A 42 17.18 -3.78 -1.98
CA PRO A 42 17.37 -3.00 -3.20
C PRO A 42 16.45 -3.46 -4.35
N TYR A 43 15.49 -4.36 -4.10
CA TYR A 43 14.54 -4.79 -5.11
C TYR A 43 13.35 -3.82 -5.15
N LEU A 44 13.04 -3.36 -6.36
CA LEU A 44 11.80 -2.64 -6.69
C LEU A 44 10.57 -3.40 -6.18
N ARG A 45 9.60 -2.67 -5.62
CA ARG A 45 8.34 -3.20 -5.09
C ARG A 45 7.17 -2.29 -5.45
N GLY A 46 6.02 -2.91 -5.64
CA GLY A 46 4.78 -2.25 -6.05
C GLY A 46 4.35 -2.65 -7.46
N SER A 47 3.25 -2.09 -7.91
CA SER A 47 2.78 -2.18 -9.29
C SER A 47 3.43 -1.09 -10.17
N CYS A 48 3.94 -1.46 -11.36
CA CYS A 48 4.71 -0.58 -12.25
C CYS A 48 4.21 0.87 -12.41
N PRO A 49 2.90 1.15 -12.61
CA PRO A 49 2.42 2.54 -12.76
C PRO A 49 2.43 3.36 -11.46
N TYR A 50 2.56 2.71 -10.30
CA TYR A 50 2.53 3.32 -8.97
C TYR A 50 3.88 3.24 -8.25
N MET A 51 4.89 2.63 -8.87
CA MET A 51 6.26 2.65 -8.34
C MET A 51 6.83 4.06 -8.40
N THR A 52 7.56 4.46 -7.36
CA THR A 52 8.36 5.69 -7.40
C THR A 52 9.46 5.55 -8.45
N SER A 53 9.77 6.65 -9.15
CA SER A 53 11.03 6.73 -9.89
C SER A 53 12.18 6.65 -8.87
N GLU A 54 13.18 5.81 -9.12
CA GLU A 54 14.39 5.72 -8.28
C GLU A 54 15.44 6.80 -8.64
N LEU A 55 15.09 7.73 -9.55
CA LEU A 55 15.93 8.87 -9.97
C LEU A 55 15.69 10.12 -9.13
#